data_AF-A0A250FMU5-F1
#
_entry.id   AF-A0A250FMU5-F1
#
_cell.length_a   1.000
_cell.length_b   1.000
_cell.length_c   1.000
_cell.angle_alpha   90.00
_cell.angle_beta   90.00
_cell.angle_gamma   90.00
#
_symmetry.space_group_name_H-M   'P 1'
#
loop_
_entity.id
_entity.type
_entity.pdbx_description
1 polymer ?
#
loop_
_entity_poly.entity_id
_entity_poly.type
_entity_poly.pdbx_seq_one_letter_code
_entity_poly.pdbx_strand_id
1 'polypeptide(L)'
;MTIESHYKELLTHIEGLDYSDTKAALVYASKELYKQSSDLCLLTMINALIKAPDFLPEKLTEIVNTYVYYEGTIGIYRYIKTKLQENESNPSFYYADVFEYLLEALEEKYQKMGVDLKKVIES
;
A
#
# COMPACT_ATOMS: atom_id res chain seq x y z
N MET A 1 -24.27 -11.65 -12.59
CA MET A 1 -23.44 -10.53 -12.10
C MET A 1 -22.43 -10.23 -13.18
N THR A 2 -22.26 -8.97 -13.60
CA THR A 2 -21.24 -8.62 -14.60
C THR A 2 -19.91 -8.39 -13.90
N ILE A 3 -18.80 -8.53 -14.61
CA ILE A 3 -17.47 -8.21 -14.06
C ILE A 3 -17.44 -6.75 -13.59
N GLU A 4 -18.07 -5.84 -14.33
CA GLU A 4 -18.15 -4.43 -13.97
C GLU A 4 -18.94 -4.18 -12.67
N SER A 5 -20.06 -4.87 -12.46
CA SER A 5 -20.84 -4.72 -11.22
C SER A 5 -20.05 -5.25 -10.01
N HIS A 6 -19.36 -6.38 -10.17
CA HIS A 6 -18.49 -6.95 -9.14
C HIS A 6 -17.37 -5.98 -8.74
N TYR A 7 -16.70 -5.37 -9.72
CA TYR A 7 -15.65 -4.38 -9.45
C TYR A 7 -16.17 -3.13 -8.74
N LYS A 8 -17.35 -2.62 -9.12
CA LYS A 8 -17.96 -1.46 -8.45
C LYS A 8 -18.33 -1.76 -7.00
N GLU A 9 -18.90 -2.93 -6.73
CA GLU A 9 -19.20 -3.38 -5.36
C GLU A 9 -17.93 -3.51 -4.53
N LEU A 10 -16.87 -4.10 -5.10
CA LEU A 10 -15.57 -4.23 -4.45
C LEU A 10 -14.98 -2.86 -4.06
N LEU A 11 -14.97 -1.90 -5.00
CA LEU A 11 -14.45 -0.55 -4.73
C LEU A 11 -15.26 0.16 -3.65
N THR A 12 -16.59 0.09 -3.72
CA THR A 12 -17.48 0.68 -2.73
C THR A 12 -17.19 0.13 -1.34
N HIS A 13 -16.95 -1.18 -1.24
CA HIS A 13 -16.59 -1.81 0.03
C HIS A 13 -15.23 -1.32 0.55
N ILE A 14 -14.21 -1.24 -0.31
CA ILE A 14 -12.86 -0.77 0.05
C ILE A 14 -12.90 0.70 0.52
N GLU A 15 -13.70 1.55 -0.14
CA GLU A 15 -13.89 2.96 0.23
C GLU A 15 -14.62 3.11 1.57
N GLY A 16 -15.49 2.16 1.91
CA GLY A 16 -16.24 2.13 3.17
C GLY A 16 -15.52 1.46 4.35
N LEU A 17 -14.29 0.96 4.17
CA LEU A 17 -13.52 0.35 5.26
C LEU A 17 -13.16 1.39 6.32
N ASP A 18 -13.26 1.00 7.58
CA ASP A 18 -12.67 1.75 8.69
C ASP A 18 -11.17 1.46 8.77
N TYR A 19 -10.37 2.34 8.15
CA TYR A 19 -8.92 2.22 8.14
C TYR A 19 -8.26 2.53 9.49
N SER A 20 -9.00 3.04 10.49
CA SER A 20 -8.48 3.18 11.85
C SER A 20 -8.39 1.85 12.58
N ASP A 21 -9.19 0.85 12.20
CA ASP A 21 -8.95 -0.56 12.53
C ASP A 21 -7.95 -1.15 11.52
N THR A 22 -6.70 -0.72 11.65
CA THR A 22 -5.62 -1.12 10.75
C THR A 22 -5.48 -2.64 10.66
N LYS A 23 -5.66 -3.37 11.77
CA LYS A 23 -5.54 -4.83 11.77
C LYS A 23 -6.63 -5.49 10.94
N ALA A 24 -7.89 -5.07 11.10
CA ALA A 24 -8.98 -5.60 10.29
C ALA A 24 -8.77 -5.29 8.80
N ALA A 25 -8.36 -4.05 8.47
CA ALA A 25 -8.05 -3.66 7.10
C ALA A 25 -6.92 -4.52 6.48
N LEU A 26 -5.82 -4.76 7.20
CA LEU A 26 -4.73 -5.62 6.74
C LEU A 26 -5.15 -7.08 6.57
N VAL A 27 -5.99 -7.61 7.47
CA VAL A 27 -6.52 -8.98 7.37
C VAL A 27 -7.43 -9.11 6.16
N TYR A 28 -8.32 -8.15 5.94
CA TYR A 28 -9.19 -8.13 4.77
C TYR A 28 -8.38 -8.03 3.47
N ALA A 29 -7.41 -7.11 3.42
CA ALA A 29 -6.54 -6.94 2.26
C ALA A 29 -5.79 -8.23 1.91
N SER A 30 -5.13 -8.84 2.89
CA SER A 30 -4.31 -10.05 2.68
C SER A 30 -5.14 -11.29 2.36
N LYS A 31 -6.32 -11.47 2.97
CA LYS A 31 -7.13 -12.69 2.80
C LYS A 31 -8.14 -12.61 1.67
N GLU A 32 -8.73 -11.44 1.44
CA GLU A 32 -9.86 -11.30 0.50
C GLU A 32 -9.48 -10.50 -0.74
N LEU A 33 -8.83 -9.34 -0.60
CA LEU A 33 -8.46 -8.52 -1.76
C LEU A 33 -7.34 -9.14 -2.58
N TYR A 34 -6.32 -9.73 -1.93
CA TYR A 34 -5.17 -10.30 -2.64
C TYR A 34 -5.56 -11.36 -3.68
N LYS A 35 -6.61 -12.15 -3.41
CA LYS A 35 -7.16 -13.15 -4.35
C LYS A 35 -7.77 -12.53 -5.61
N GLN A 36 -8.15 -11.26 -5.54
CA GLN A 36 -8.84 -10.53 -6.61
C GLN A 36 -7.88 -9.58 -7.35
N SER A 37 -7.02 -8.87 -6.61
CA SER A 37 -6.04 -7.93 -7.14
C SER A 37 -4.95 -7.64 -6.10
N SER A 38 -3.70 -7.87 -6.48
CA SER A 38 -2.54 -7.52 -5.66
C SER A 38 -2.39 -6.00 -5.49
N ASP A 39 -2.67 -5.21 -6.53
CA ASP A 39 -2.65 -3.74 -6.44
C ASP A 39 -3.71 -3.22 -5.46
N LEU A 40 -4.96 -3.70 -5.52
CA LEU A 40 -5.99 -3.28 -4.54
C LEU A 40 -5.63 -3.69 -3.13
N CYS A 41 -5.07 -4.90 -2.95
CA CYS A 41 -4.55 -5.36 -1.67
C CYS A 41 -3.52 -4.36 -1.11
N LEU A 42 -2.51 -4.00 -1.91
CA LEU A 42 -1.45 -3.07 -1.50
C LEU A 42 -1.99 -1.67 -1.22
N LEU A 43 -2.88 -1.13 -2.06
CA LEU A 43 -3.51 0.17 -1.82
C LEU A 43 -4.26 0.21 -0.48
N THR A 44 -5.02 -0.84 -0.16
CA THR A 44 -5.72 -0.95 1.13
C THR A 44 -4.73 -1.05 2.28
N MET A 45 -3.66 -1.85 2.17
CA MET A 45 -2.64 -1.96 3.22
C MET A 45 -1.93 -0.64 3.49
N ILE A 46 -1.54 0.08 2.43
CA ILE A 46 -0.86 1.38 2.52
C ILE A 46 -1.78 2.41 3.18
N ASN A 47 -3.06 2.47 2.79
CA ASN A 47 -4.03 3.37 3.43
C ASN A 47 -4.27 3.04 4.90
N ALA A 48 -4.25 1.76 5.26
CA ALA A 48 -4.38 1.34 6.65
C ALA A 48 -3.20 1.82 7.51
N LEU A 49 -1.98 1.83 6.97
CA LEU A 49 -0.81 2.40 7.65
C LEU A 49 -0.89 3.93 7.77
N ILE A 50 -1.38 4.63 6.75
CA ILE A 50 -1.56 6.10 6.80
C ILE A 50 -2.56 6.51 7.87
N LYS A 51 -3.62 5.72 8.05
CA LYS A 51 -4.71 5.99 9.00
C LYS A 51 -4.55 5.31 10.35
N ALA A 52 -3.44 4.61 10.56
CA ALA A 52 -3.18 3.94 11.82
C ALA A 52 -3.17 4.96 12.97
N PRO A 53 -4.00 4.77 14.01
CA PRO A 53 -4.15 5.76 15.08
C PRO A 53 -2.92 5.83 15.98
N ASP A 54 -2.13 4.76 16.03
CA ASP A 54 -0.98 4.57 16.90
C ASP A 54 0.14 3.77 16.20
N PHE A 55 1.27 3.61 16.90
CA PHE A 55 2.30 2.62 16.54
C PHE A 55 1.75 1.18 16.63
N LEU A 56 1.96 0.44 15.56
CA LEU A 56 1.50 -0.91 15.32
C LEU A 56 2.63 -1.85 15.72
N PRO A 57 2.30 -3.10 16.11
CA PRO A 57 3.30 -4.13 16.25
C PRO A 57 4.13 -4.27 14.97
N GLU A 58 5.46 -4.33 15.11
CA GLU A 58 6.44 -4.47 14.01
C GLU A 58 6.05 -5.56 13.00
N LYS A 59 5.51 -6.67 13.49
CA LYS A 59 4.99 -7.77 12.65
C LYS A 59 3.95 -7.31 11.61
N LEU A 60 3.13 -6.30 11.90
CA LEU A 60 2.13 -5.81 10.96
C LEU A 60 2.78 -4.98 9.85
N THR A 61 3.76 -4.15 10.17
CA THR A 61 4.52 -3.38 9.16
C THR A 61 5.39 -4.29 8.29
N GLU A 62 5.97 -5.35 8.86
CA GLU A 62 6.70 -6.38 8.11
C GLU A 62 5.82 -7.13 7.11
N ILE A 63 4.56 -7.39 7.45
CA ILE A 63 3.60 -7.99 6.52
C ILE A 63 3.44 -7.08 5.30
N VAL A 64 3.15 -5.78 5.51
CA VAL A 64 2.99 -4.84 4.38
C VAL A 64 4.24 -4.79 3.52
N ASN A 65 5.41 -4.71 4.15
CA ASN A 65 6.69 -4.74 3.46
C ASN A 65 6.86 -5.99 2.58
N THR A 66 6.55 -7.17 3.12
CA THR A 66 6.63 -8.43 2.38
C THR A 66 5.76 -8.38 1.12
N TYR A 67 4.51 -7.92 1.23
CA TYR A 67 3.63 -7.80 0.07
C TYR A 67 4.16 -6.78 -0.94
N VAL A 68 4.66 -5.62 -0.50
CA VAL A 68 5.22 -4.60 -1.39
C VAL A 68 6.43 -5.14 -2.15
N TYR A 69 7.35 -5.82 -1.48
CA TYR A 69 8.54 -6.38 -2.12
C TYR A 69 8.16 -7.36 -3.24
N TYR A 70 7.26 -8.32 -2.99
CA TYR A 70 6.91 -9.32 -3.99
C TYR A 70 5.98 -8.78 -5.08
N GLU A 71 4.95 -8.05 -4.69
CA GLU A 71 3.82 -7.71 -5.57
C GLU A 71 3.84 -6.27 -6.06
N GLY A 72 4.62 -5.40 -5.42
CA GLY A 72 4.59 -3.98 -5.72
C GLY A 72 5.01 -3.67 -7.15
N THR A 73 4.22 -2.80 -7.76
CA THR A 73 4.33 -2.35 -9.14
C THR A 73 4.87 -0.92 -9.21
N ILE A 74 5.19 -0.44 -10.41
CA ILE A 74 5.51 0.99 -10.65
C ILE A 74 4.35 1.90 -10.20
N GLY A 75 3.10 1.45 -10.38
CA GLY A 75 1.91 2.16 -9.91
C GLY A 75 1.86 2.28 -8.39
N ILE A 76 2.16 1.20 -7.68
CA ILE A 76 2.25 1.20 -6.22
C ILE A 76 3.41 2.08 -5.74
N TYR A 77 4.58 2.02 -6.38
CA TYR A 77 5.71 2.91 -6.07
C TYR A 77 5.31 4.38 -6.17
N ARG A 78 4.66 4.78 -7.28
CA ARG A 78 4.14 6.15 -7.47
C ARG A 78 3.15 6.51 -6.36
N TYR A 79 2.24 5.60 -6.03
CA TYR A 79 1.24 5.82 -4.98
C TYR A 79 1.87 6.04 -3.60
N ILE A 80 2.81 5.19 -3.18
CA ILE A 80 3.53 5.32 -1.91
C ILE A 80 4.25 6.66 -1.86
N LYS A 81 4.98 7.04 -2.92
CA LYS A 81 5.71 8.31 -2.99
C LYS A 81 4.77 9.50 -2.84
N THR A 82 3.65 9.51 -3.57
CA THR A 82 2.63 10.56 -3.46
C THR A 82 2.06 10.64 -2.04
N LYS A 83 1.72 9.50 -1.43
CA LYS A 83 1.17 9.47 -0.07
C LYS A 83 2.16 9.90 1.00
N LEU A 84 3.44 9.57 0.85
CA LEU A 84 4.50 10.06 1.72
C LEU A 84 4.59 11.58 1.67
N GLN A 85 4.61 12.17 0.47
CA GLN A 85 4.64 13.62 0.28
C GLN A 85 3.37 14.32 0.82
N GLU A 86 2.18 13.77 0.56
CA GLU A 86 0.92 14.32 1.07
C GLU A 86 0.84 14.34 2.61
N ASN A 87 1.59 13.46 3.30
CA ASN A 87 1.56 13.32 4.75
C ASN A 87 2.83 13.83 5.45
N GLU A 88 3.76 14.48 4.74
CA GLU A 88 5.04 14.95 5.31
C GLU A 88 4.86 15.91 6.49
N SER A 89 3.81 16.74 6.46
CA SER A 89 3.47 17.68 7.54
C SER A 89 2.41 17.14 8.52
N ASN A 90 2.00 15.87 8.39
CA ASN A 90 0.96 15.29 9.23
C ASN A 90 1.58 14.70 10.52
N PRO A 91 1.37 15.31 11.70
CA PRO A 91 1.95 14.82 12.96
C PRO A 91 1.38 13.47 13.41
N SER A 92 0.26 13.03 12.83
CA SER A 92 -0.37 11.74 13.11
C SER A 92 0.03 10.66 12.10
N PHE A 93 0.99 10.93 11.21
CA PHE A 93 1.55 9.94 10.30
C PHE A 93 2.81 9.29 10.89
N TYR A 94 2.62 8.23 11.66
CA TYR A 94 3.69 7.57 12.42
C TYR A 94 4.66 6.71 11.58
N TYR A 95 4.38 6.51 10.29
CA TYR A 95 5.06 5.51 9.44
C TYR A 95 5.81 6.08 8.25
N ALA A 96 6.25 7.34 8.32
CA ALA A 96 7.07 7.94 7.27
C ALA A 96 8.29 7.07 6.94
N ASP A 97 9.05 6.66 7.95
CA ASP A 97 10.24 5.81 7.81
C ASP A 97 9.92 4.45 7.16
N VAL A 98 8.75 3.87 7.49
CA VAL A 98 8.30 2.63 6.84
C VAL A 98 8.04 2.87 5.36
N PHE A 99 7.40 3.99 4.99
CA PHE A 99 7.14 4.32 3.59
C PHE A 99 8.43 4.56 2.80
N GLU A 100 9.40 5.24 3.39
CA GLU A 100 10.74 5.39 2.80
C GLU A 100 11.38 4.02 2.54
N TYR A 101 11.35 3.13 3.53
CA TYR A 101 11.84 1.76 3.38
C TYR A 101 11.09 0.98 2.28
N LEU A 102 9.76 1.13 2.16
CA LEU A 102 8.98 0.50 1.10
C LEU A 102 9.40 0.99 -0.29
N LEU A 103 9.70 2.29 -0.44
CA LEU A 103 10.20 2.85 -1.69
C LEU A 103 11.58 2.27 -2.04
N GLU A 104 12.50 2.23 -1.07
CA GLU A 104 13.84 1.64 -1.25
C GLU A 104 13.75 0.18 -1.68
N ALA A 105 12.88 -0.62 -1.04
CA ALA A 105 12.68 -2.01 -1.40
C ALA A 105 12.20 -2.19 -2.85
N LEU A 106 11.29 -1.32 -3.33
CA LEU A 106 10.83 -1.32 -4.71
C LEU A 106 11.93 -0.86 -5.68
N GLU A 107 12.69 0.17 -5.31
CA GLU A 107 13.82 0.63 -6.10
C GLU A 107 14.85 -0.47 -6.30
N GLU A 108 15.25 -1.17 -5.23
CA GLU A 108 16.18 -2.30 -5.32
C GLU A 108 15.64 -3.43 -6.19
N LYS A 109 14.36 -3.78 -6.03
CA LYS A 109 13.68 -4.82 -6.81
C LYS A 109 13.76 -4.49 -8.31
N TYR A 110 13.37 -3.28 -8.69
CA TYR A 110 13.33 -2.86 -10.09
C TYR A 110 14.72 -2.59 -10.66
N GLN A 111 15.66 -2.11 -9.85
CA GLN A 111 17.05 -1.95 -10.26
C GLN A 111 17.67 -3.30 -10.65
N LYS A 112 17.37 -4.38 -9.92
CA LYS A 112 17.77 -5.76 -10.31
C LYS A 112 17.20 -6.19 -11.67
N MET A 113 16.11 -5.57 -12.12
CA MET A 113 15.49 -5.77 -13.43
C MET A 113 15.98 -4.77 -14.50
N GLY A 114 16.93 -3.90 -14.17
CA GLY A 114 17.45 -2.87 -15.08
C GLY A 114 16.54 -1.65 -15.23
N VAL A 115 15.59 -1.45 -14.32
CA VAL A 115 14.64 -0.32 -14.34
C VAL A 115 14.96 0.64 -13.20
N ASP A 116 15.16 1.91 -13.55
CA ASP A 116 15.35 3.01 -12.60
C ASP A 116 13.99 3.67 -12.31
N LEU A 117 13.36 3.29 -11.20
CA LEU A 117 12.02 3.78 -10.87
C LEU A 117 11.96 5.29 -10.72
N LYS A 118 12.99 5.93 -10.16
CA LYS A 118 13.02 7.39 -9.96
C LYS A 118 12.89 8.14 -11.28
N LYS A 119 13.60 7.68 -12.32
CA LYS A 119 13.50 8.28 -13.66
C LYS A 119 12.16 8.04 -14.34
N VAL A 120 11.60 6.83 -14.17
CA VAL A 120 10.34 6.44 -14.84
C VAL A 120 9.13 7.25 -14.35
N ILE A 121 9.14 7.72 -13.10
CA ILE A 121 8.03 8.51 -12.56
C ILE A 121 8.19 10.02 -12.74
N GLU A 122 9.39 10.49 -13.09
CA GLU A 122 9.67 11.91 -13.38
C GLU A 122 9.47 12.27 -14.85
N SER A 123 9.43 11.27 -15.74
CA SER A 123 9.09 11.38 -17.17
C SER A 123 7.60 11.35 -17.44
#